data_AF-A0A5D0RYR4-F1
#
_entry.id   AF-A0A5D0RYR4-F1
#
_cell.length_a   1.000
_cell.length_b   1.000
_cell.length_c   1.000
_cell.angle_alpha   90.00
_cell.angle_beta   90.00
_cell.angle_gamma   90.00
#
_symmetry.space_group_name_H-M   'P 1'
#
loop_
_entity.id
_entity.type
_entity.pdbx_description
1 polymer ?
#
loop_
_entity_poly.entity_id
_entity_poly.type
_entity_poly.pdbx_seq_one_letter_code
_entity_poly.pdbx_strand_id
1 'polypeptide(L)' 'MENLIREIEAYAASVDKLPQKVLRDAIGAGWGQWAGWKTRASSPTMASVDRLRAFMAANPPEQKRGAA' A
#
# COMPACT_ATOMS: atom_id res chain seq x y z
N MET A 1 -10.04 2.38 -9.07
CA MET A 1 -9.94 1.78 -7.72
C MET A 1 -9.17 0.46 -7.75
N GLU A 2 -9.55 -0.50 -8.62
CA GLU A 2 -8.85 -1.80 -8.70
C GLU A 2 -7.37 -1.73 -9.03
N ASN A 3 -6.93 -0.85 -9.93
CA ASN A 3 -5.51 -0.73 -10.27
C ASN A 3 -4.66 -0.38 -9.04
N LEU A 4 -5.11 0.59 -8.24
CA LEU A 4 -4.42 0.99 -7.01
C LEU A 4 -4.39 -0.13 -5.98
N ILE A 5 -5.52 -0.83 -5.76
CA ILE A 5 -5.58 -1.98 -4.85
C ILE A 5 -4.55 -3.05 -5.28
N ARG A 6 -4.49 -3.38 -6.58
CA ARG A 6 -3.54 -4.34 -7.13
C ARG A 6 -2.08 -3.89 -6.99
N GLU A 7 -1.79 -2.62 -7.25
CA GLU A 7 -0.45 -2.04 -7.06
C GLU A 7 0.00 -2.21 -5.60
N ILE A 8 -0.87 -1.87 -4.65
CA ILE A 8 -0.58 -1.99 -3.22
C ILE A 8 -0.43 -3.46 -2.81
N GLU A 9 -1.30 -4.35 -3.28
CA GLU A 9 -1.21 -5.79 -2.98
C GLU A 9 0.08 -6.40 -3.52
N ALA A 10 0.49 -6.06 -4.76
CA ALA A 10 1.73 -6.51 -5.34
C ALA A 10 2.96 -5.98 -4.60
N TYR A 11 2.95 -4.69 -4.24
CA TYR A 11 4.01 -4.09 -3.43
C TYR A 11 4.08 -4.75 -2.06
N ALA A 12 2.95 -4.85 -1.36
CA ALA A 12 2.83 -5.46 -0.03
C ALA A 12 3.35 -6.91 -0.03
N ALA A 13 2.99 -7.70 -1.04
CA ALA A 13 3.53 -9.05 -1.24
C ALA A 13 5.04 -9.06 -1.50
N SER A 14 5.56 -8.08 -2.23
CA SER A 14 7.00 -7.95 -2.51
C SER A 14 7.81 -7.57 -1.28
N VAL A 15 7.21 -6.85 -0.32
CA VAL A 15 7.84 -6.46 0.96
C VAL A 15 7.48 -7.36 2.13
N ASP A 16 6.75 -8.46 1.90
CA ASP A 16 6.23 -9.35 2.95
C ASP A 16 5.44 -8.58 4.04
N LYS A 17 4.66 -7.57 3.63
CA LYS A 17 3.79 -6.78 4.52
C LYS A 17 2.33 -6.95 4.12
N LEU A 18 1.44 -6.66 5.07
CA LEU A 18 0.02 -6.55 4.78
C LEU A 18 -0.28 -5.21 4.08
N PRO A 19 -1.15 -5.16 3.06
CA PRO A 19 -1.56 -3.92 2.41
C PRO A 19 -2.03 -2.85 3.39
N GLN A 20 -2.81 -3.25 4.41
CA GLN A 20 -3.27 -2.37 5.49
C GLN A 20 -2.11 -1.76 6.28
N LYS A 21 -1.02 -2.50 6.48
CA LYS A 21 0.18 -1.98 7.15
C LYS A 21 0.90 -0.97 6.26
N VAL A 22 1.01 -1.22 4.95
CA VAL A 22 1.57 -0.27 3.98
C VAL A 22 0.76 1.03 3.96
N LEU A 23 -0.58 0.95 3.92
CA LEU A 23 -1.43 2.14 4.03
C LEU A 23 -1.20 2.90 5.34
N ARG A 24 -1.08 2.19 6.46
CA ARG A 24 -0.85 2.81 7.76
C ARG A 24 0.51 3.52 7.82
N ASP A 25 1.56 2.88 7.33
CA ASP A 25 2.91 3.47 7.26
C ASP A 25 2.96 4.68 6.31
N ALA A 26 2.32 4.58 5.14
CA ALA A 26 2.43 5.60 4.11
C ALA A 26 1.57 6.85 4.37
N ILE A 27 0.35 6.66 4.88
CA ILE A 27 -0.62 7.76 5.02
C ILE A 27 -1.27 7.84 6.41
N GLY A 28 -0.84 7.02 7.37
CA GLY A 28 -1.47 6.96 8.68
C GLY A 28 -2.88 6.38 8.65
N ALA A 29 -3.18 5.52 7.66
CA ALA A 29 -4.53 5.00 7.46
C ALA A 29 -5.09 4.27 8.69
N GLY A 30 -6.39 4.45 8.93
CA GLY A 30 -7.12 3.73 9.98
C GLY A 30 -7.34 2.25 9.64
N TRP A 31 -7.64 1.44 10.66
CA TRP A 31 -7.78 -0.02 10.54
C TRP A 31 -8.88 -0.47 9.55
N GLY A 32 -9.93 0.33 9.33
CA GLY A 32 -11.00 0.03 8.38
C GLY A 32 -10.79 0.60 6.97
N GLN A 33 -9.75 1.40 6.75
CA GLN A 33 -9.61 2.19 5.52
C GLN A 33 -9.29 1.30 4.31
N TRP A 34 -8.41 0.31 4.50
CA TRP A 34 -8.12 -0.69 3.45
C TRP A 34 -9.36 -1.51 3.06
N ALA A 35 -10.15 -1.94 4.06
CA ALA A 35 -11.40 -2.66 3.81
C ALA A 35 -12.40 -1.78 3.04
N GLY A 36 -12.55 -0.51 3.45
CA GLY A 36 -13.41 0.45 2.75
C GLY A 36 -12.97 0.72 1.30
N TRP A 37 -11.66 0.69 1.03
CA TRP A 37 -11.13 0.80 -0.32
C TRP A 37 -11.41 -0.45 -1.15
N LYS A 38 -11.30 -1.65 -0.56
CA LYS A 38 -11.65 -2.92 -1.22
C LYS A 38 -13.14 -3.06 -1.51
N THR A 39 -14.00 -2.65 -0.57
CA THR A 39 -15.46 -2.69 -0.75
C THR A 39 -16.01 -1.52 -1.56
N ARG A 40 -15.14 -0.62 -2.03
CA ARG A 40 -15.51 0.66 -2.68
C ARG A 40 -16.40 1.55 -1.81
N ALA A 41 -16.49 1.29 -0.51
CA ALA A 41 -17.23 2.12 0.45
C ALA A 41 -16.52 3.45 0.74
N SER A 42 -15.21 3.53 0.49
CA SER A 42 -14.43 4.76 0.65
C SER A 42 -13.44 4.92 -0.49
N SER A 43 -13.34 6.14 -1.02
CA SER A 43 -12.42 6.49 -2.10
C SER A 43 -11.15 7.15 -1.56
N PRO A 44 -9.96 6.76 -2.04
CA PRO A 44 -8.70 7.39 -1.70
C PRO A 44 -8.69 8.79 -2.31
N THR A 45 -8.22 9.77 -1.55
CA THR A 45 -7.95 11.10 -2.10
C THR A 45 -6.66 11.06 -2.93
N MET A 46 -6.53 11.97 -3.90
CA MET A 46 -5.32 12.10 -4.71
C MET A 46 -4.07 12.27 -3.83
N ALA A 47 -4.18 13.01 -2.72
CA ALA A 47 -3.10 13.19 -1.75
C ALA A 47 -2.68 11.87 -1.07
N SER A 48 -3.63 10.98 -0.75
CA SER A 48 -3.33 9.67 -0.19
C SER A 48 -2.61 8.77 -1.20
N VAL A 49 -3.03 8.82 -2.47
CA VAL A 49 -2.38 8.06 -3.54
C VAL A 49 -0.96 8.55 -3.79
N ASP A 50 -0.76 9.87 -3.82
CA ASP A 50 0.55 10.49 -4.03
C ASP A 50 1.54 10.11 -2.92
N ARG A 51 1.13 10.28 -1.65
CA ARG A 51 1.94 9.86 -0.49
C ARG A 51 2.24 8.37 -0.48
N LEU A 52 1.27 7.54 -0.86
CA LEU A 52 1.47 6.09 -0.95
C LEU A 52 2.50 5.73 -2.03
N ARG A 53 2.42 6.36 -3.20
CA ARG A 53 3.42 6.17 -4.26
C ARG A 53 4.79 6.68 -3.86
N ALA A 54 4.87 7.84 -3.22
CA ALA A 54 6.11 8.38 -2.67
C ALA A 54 6.72 7.42 -1.63
N PHE A 55 5.89 6.85 -0.75
CA PHE A 55 6.32 5.86 0.23
C PHE A 55 6.84 4.59 -0.43
N MET A 56 6.13 4.03 -1.41
CA MET A 56 6.56 2.83 -2.14
C MET A 56 7.85 3.09 -2.94
N ALA A 57 8.04 4.28 -3.49
CA ALA A 57 9.26 4.68 -4.19
C ALA A 57 10.44 4.89 -3.23
N ALA A 58 10.20 5.46 -2.05
CA ALA A 58 11.22 5.67 -1.01
C ALA A 58 11.60 4.37 -0.28
N ASN A 59 10.68 3.41 -0.22
CA ASN A 59 10.88 2.09 0.35
C ASN A 59 10.78 1.07 -0.79
N PRO A 60 11.77 0.99 -1.69
CA PRO A 60 11.75 -0.04 -2.72
C PRO A 60 11.62 -1.40 -2.03
N PRO A 61 10.85 -2.34 -2.60
CA PRO A 61 10.83 -3.67 -2.04
C PRO A 61 12.26 -4.18 -2.07
N GLU A 62 12.84 -4.39 -0.88
CA GLU A 62 14.14 -5.00 -0.73
C GLU A 62 14.01 -6.39 -1.34
N GLN A 63 14.31 -6.47 -2.63
CA GLN A 63 14.29 -7.68 -3.41
C GLN A 63 15.18 -8.66 -2.67
N LYS A 64 14.55 -9.57 -1.92
CA LYS A 64 15.16 -10.60 -1.06
C LYS A 64 16.68 -10.58 -1.16
N ARG A 65 17.34 -9.78 -0.32
CA ARG A 65 18.76 -9.99 -0.05
C ARG A 65 18.86 -11.14 0.96
N GLY A 66 18.42 -12.31 0.53
CA GLY A 66 18.71 -13.62 1.12
C GLY A 66 19.25 -14.48 0.00
N ALA A 67 20.57 -14.47 -0.17
CA ALA A 67 21.49 -15.55 0.22
C ALA A 67 21.54 -16.61 -0.90
N ALA A 68 22.49 -16.54 -1.84
CA ALA A 68 23.92 -16.83 -1.67
C ALA A 68 24.17 -18.15 -0.95
#